data_AF-A0A8K1CFW0-F1
#
_entry.id   AF-A0A8K1CFW0-F1
#
_cell.length_a   1.000
_cell.length_b   1.000
_cell.length_c   1.000
_cell.angle_alpha   90.00
_cell.angle_beta   90.00
_cell.angle_gamma   90.00
#
_symmetry.space_group_name_H-M   'P 1'
#
loop_
_entity.id
_entity.type
_entity.pdbx_description
1 polymer ?
#
loop_
_entity_poly.entity_id
_entity_poly.type
_entity_poly.pdbx_seq_one_letter_code
_entity_poly.pdbx_strand_id
1 'polypeptide(L)'
;MYATSASDSTLSSAALYLSTETESYELFADEVLYRRTTGFKGDITFNVSVDSADLPNVVVVVIESFRHRDSLYLVGNTSAEAREQHNITLTPNFDKWAQRGIALRNLWSSWQTSRSLESILFGQVPFDNGQKTGVTGGRTDVKLHGLPQLFNAKGYETLFTAGSKLAYDAWDTFLQFHGFDHVWETEN
;
A
#
# COMPACT_ATOMS: atom_id res chain seq x y z
N MET A 1 24.81 16.91 7.83
CA MET A 1 23.41 16.44 7.87
C MET A 1 23.37 15.38 8.94
N TYR A 2 22.74 15.65 10.08
CA TYR A 2 22.67 14.70 11.18
C TYR A 2 21.78 13.54 10.77
N ALA A 3 22.31 12.32 10.79
CA ALA A 3 21.50 11.12 10.73
C ALA A 3 20.56 11.16 11.94
N THR A 4 19.28 11.42 11.70
CA THR A 4 18.24 11.13 12.68
C THR A 4 18.29 9.62 12.91
N SER A 5 18.72 9.20 14.10
CA SER A 5 18.60 7.83 14.56
C SER A 5 17.17 7.35 14.29
N ALA A 6 17.02 6.15 13.72
CA ALA A 6 15.73 5.49 13.58
C ALA A 6 14.96 5.64 14.90
N SER A 7 13.76 6.19 14.84
CA SER A 7 12.92 6.43 16.01
C SER A 7 12.74 5.12 16.77
N ASP A 8 13.20 5.11 18.02
CA ASP A 8 13.18 3.94 18.89
C ASP A 8 11.72 3.48 19.11
N SER A 9 11.39 2.27 18.66
CA SER A 9 10.01 1.76 18.55
C SER A 9 9.38 1.36 19.88
N THR A 10 9.85 1.88 21.01
CA THR A 10 9.44 1.52 22.39
C THR A 10 7.98 1.88 22.74
N LEU A 11 7.45 1.41 23.89
CA LEU A 11 6.08 1.69 24.36
C LEU A 11 5.73 3.18 24.43
N SER A 12 6.70 4.04 24.78
CA SER A 12 6.50 5.50 24.75
C SER A 12 6.18 6.04 23.36
N SER A 13 6.60 5.33 22.31
CA SER A 13 6.29 5.65 20.91
C SER A 13 4.89 5.17 20.50
N ALA A 14 4.35 4.11 21.09
CA ALA A 14 3.08 3.54 20.67
C ALA A 14 1.91 4.51 20.87
N ALA A 15 1.87 5.24 21.98
CA ALA A 15 0.87 6.29 22.21
C ALA A 15 1.01 7.50 21.26
N LEU A 16 2.19 7.68 20.63
CA LEU A 16 2.42 8.74 19.65
C LEU A 16 1.81 8.39 18.28
N TYR A 17 1.77 7.09 17.94
CA TYR A 17 1.37 6.60 16.62
C TYR A 17 0.00 5.91 16.62
N LEU A 18 -0.49 5.45 17.78
CA LEU A 18 -1.78 4.77 17.93
C LEU A 18 -2.76 5.65 18.68
N SER A 19 -3.90 5.89 18.03
CA SER A 19 -5.03 6.57 18.67
C SER A 19 -5.87 5.54 19.44
N THR A 20 -5.68 5.45 20.76
CA THR A 20 -6.49 4.57 21.64
C THR A 20 -7.97 4.97 21.70
N GLU A 21 -8.28 6.19 21.29
CA GLU A 21 -9.64 6.70 21.14
C GLU A 21 -10.38 6.03 19.98
N THR A 22 -9.67 5.71 18.89
CA THR A 22 -10.28 5.20 17.64
C THR A 22 -9.87 3.79 17.26
N GLU A 23 -8.75 3.26 17.79
CA GLU A 23 -8.25 1.91 17.50
C GLU A 23 -8.27 1.05 18.78
N SER A 24 -8.79 -0.18 18.66
CA SER A 24 -8.65 -1.24 19.65
C SER A 24 -7.56 -2.19 19.19
N TYR A 25 -6.58 -2.50 20.05
CA TYR A 25 -5.45 -3.36 19.68
C TYR A 25 -4.89 -4.12 20.88
N GLU A 26 -4.15 -5.19 20.58
CA GLU A 26 -3.31 -5.96 21.50
C GLU A 26 -1.85 -5.82 21.07
N LEU A 27 -0.96 -5.45 21.99
CA LEU A 27 0.48 -5.41 21.74
C LEU A 27 1.08 -6.78 22.08
N PHE A 28 1.94 -7.31 21.20
CA PHE A 28 2.67 -8.55 21.45
C PHE A 28 4.08 -8.30 22.00
N ALA A 29 4.58 -7.08 21.88
CA ALA A 29 5.80 -6.59 22.48
C ALA A 29 5.67 -5.09 22.76
N ASP A 30 6.70 -4.51 23.38
CA ASP A 30 6.80 -3.07 23.60
C ASP A 30 6.90 -2.24 22.30
N GLU A 31 6.92 -2.92 21.15
CA GLU A 31 7.06 -2.33 19.83
C GLU A 31 5.72 -1.99 19.17
N VAL A 32 5.54 -0.72 18.76
CA VAL A 32 4.29 -0.25 18.13
C VAL A 32 3.88 -1.03 16.87
N LEU A 33 4.87 -1.56 16.14
CA LEU A 33 4.64 -2.33 14.92
C LEU A 33 4.26 -3.77 15.20
N TYR A 34 4.58 -4.31 16.39
CA TYR A 34 4.25 -5.68 16.74
C TYR A 34 2.94 -5.75 17.52
N ARG A 35 1.85 -5.44 16.81
CA ARG A 35 0.49 -5.39 17.36
C ARG A 35 -0.54 -6.10 16.49
N ARG A 36 -1.66 -6.47 17.10
CA ARG A 36 -2.89 -6.89 16.42
C ARG A 36 -3.99 -5.87 16.67
N THR A 37 -4.43 -5.20 15.61
CA THR A 37 -5.67 -4.41 15.64
C THR A 37 -6.87 -5.36 15.76
N THR A 38 -7.70 -5.15 16.77
CA THR A 38 -8.91 -5.97 17.05
C THR A 38 -10.20 -5.25 16.66
N GLY A 39 -10.14 -3.95 16.38
CA GLY A 39 -11.25 -3.18 15.83
C GLY A 39 -11.00 -1.68 15.84
N PHE A 40 -11.99 -0.93 15.40
CA PHE A 40 -12.01 0.53 15.44
C PHE A 40 -13.28 1.03 16.14
N LYS A 41 -13.19 2.21 16.77
CA LYS A 41 -14.26 2.91 17.46
C LYS A 41 -14.59 4.20 16.71
N GLY A 42 -15.87 4.55 16.66
CA GLY A 42 -16.36 5.76 15.99
C GLY A 42 -17.49 5.47 15.00
N ASP A 43 -17.97 6.52 14.35
CA ASP A 43 -19.05 6.42 13.38
C ASP A 43 -18.58 5.68 12.12
N ILE A 44 -19.41 4.73 11.66
CA ILE A 44 -19.16 4.00 10.43
C ILE A 44 -19.44 4.94 9.25
N THR A 45 -18.41 5.24 8.45
CA THR A 45 -18.57 6.08 7.24
C THR A 45 -19.36 5.35 6.14
N PHE A 46 -19.09 4.07 5.94
CA PHE A 46 -19.82 3.19 5.02
C PHE A 46 -19.60 1.73 5.45
N ASN A 47 -20.48 0.84 5.01
CA ASN A 47 -20.36 -0.59 5.23
C ASN A 47 -20.36 -1.32 3.88
N VAL A 48 -19.57 -2.39 3.77
CA VAL A 48 -19.52 -3.25 2.58
C VAL A 48 -20.09 -4.60 2.97
N SER A 49 -21.23 -4.95 2.39
CA SER A 49 -21.80 -6.30 2.56
C SER A 49 -21.02 -7.27 1.69
N VAL A 50 -20.50 -8.33 2.30
CA VAL A 50 -19.78 -9.41 1.60
C VAL A 50 -20.60 -10.67 1.74
N ASP A 51 -21.06 -11.22 0.62
CA ASP A 51 -21.68 -12.55 0.58
C ASP A 51 -20.57 -13.60 0.51
N SER A 52 -20.55 -14.54 1.46
CA SER A 52 -19.60 -15.65 1.43
C SER A 52 -19.81 -16.61 0.25
N ALA A 53 -21.01 -16.62 -0.36
CA ALA A 53 -21.31 -17.39 -1.56
C ALA A 53 -20.95 -16.64 -2.85
N ASP A 54 -20.75 -15.33 -2.79
CA ASP A 54 -20.40 -14.46 -3.93
C ASP A 54 -19.39 -13.40 -3.48
N LEU A 55 -18.14 -13.85 -3.32
CA LEU A 55 -17.05 -13.02 -2.84
C LEU A 55 -16.69 -11.95 -3.89
N PRO A 56 -16.58 -10.67 -3.51
CA PRO A 56 -16.23 -9.63 -4.45
C PRO A 56 -14.78 -9.76 -4.90
N ASN A 57 -14.52 -9.55 -6.19
CA ASN A 57 -13.15 -9.45 -6.72
C ASN A 57 -12.43 -8.25 -6.11
N VAL A 58 -11.13 -8.41 -5.83
CA VAL A 58 -10.27 -7.33 -5.34
C VAL A 58 -9.26 -6.97 -6.41
N VAL A 59 -9.19 -5.69 -6.77
CA VAL A 59 -8.23 -5.17 -7.75
C VAL A 59 -7.38 -4.09 -7.10
N VAL A 60 -6.06 -4.29 -7.13
CA VAL A 60 -5.09 -3.30 -6.66
C VAL A 60 -4.41 -2.68 -7.89
N VAL A 61 -4.65 -1.39 -8.10
CA VAL A 61 -4.03 -0.63 -9.20
C VAL A 61 -2.94 0.27 -8.63
N VAL A 62 -1.69 -0.03 -8.98
CA VAL A 62 -0.54 0.81 -8.62
C VAL A 62 -0.26 1.77 -9.77
N ILE A 63 -0.19 3.07 -9.47
CA ILE A 63 0.07 4.10 -10.47
C ILE A 63 1.53 4.55 -10.34
N GLU A 64 2.31 4.27 -11.39
CA GLU A 64 3.73 4.58 -11.43
C GLU A 64 3.98 6.09 -11.29
N SER A 65 4.89 6.47 -10.39
CA SER A 65 5.36 7.85 -10.18
C SER A 65 4.28 8.92 -9.92
N PHE A 66 3.07 8.51 -9.53
CA PHE A 66 1.98 9.43 -9.19
C PHE A 66 2.23 10.11 -7.84
N ARG A 67 2.09 11.45 -7.81
CA ARG A 67 2.30 12.22 -6.58
C ARG A 67 1.04 12.94 -6.18
N HIS A 68 0.93 13.21 -4.88
CA HIS A 68 -0.15 14.00 -4.30
C HIS A 68 -0.45 15.29 -5.08
N ARG A 69 0.60 16.03 -5.49
CA ARG A 69 0.48 17.30 -6.23
C ARG A 69 -0.09 17.18 -7.65
N ASP A 70 -0.13 15.97 -8.20
CA ASP A 70 -0.63 15.75 -9.57
C ASP A 70 -2.18 15.75 -9.59
N SER A 71 -2.85 15.57 -8.44
CA SER A 71 -4.31 15.62 -8.28
C SER A 71 -4.77 16.89 -7.56
N LEU A 72 -5.61 17.71 -8.23
CA LEU A 72 -6.20 18.90 -7.60
C LEU A 72 -7.13 18.53 -6.44
N TYR A 73 -7.81 17.38 -6.51
CA TYR A 73 -8.69 16.92 -5.45
C TYR A 73 -7.91 16.54 -4.18
N LEU A 74 -6.79 15.82 -4.31
CA LEU A 74 -5.99 15.42 -3.16
C LEU A 74 -5.34 16.61 -2.46
N VAL A 75 -4.84 17.59 -3.23
CA VAL A 75 -4.29 18.84 -2.70
C VAL A 75 -5.35 19.68 -1.96
N GLY A 76 -6.63 19.39 -2.16
CA GLY A 76 -7.72 20.14 -1.55
C GLY A 76 -7.94 21.51 -2.19
N ASN A 77 -7.34 21.76 -3.36
CA ASN A 77 -7.46 23.01 -4.08
C ASN A 77 -8.66 22.96 -5.04
N THR A 78 -9.85 22.82 -4.46
CA THR A 78 -11.12 22.71 -5.21
C THR A 78 -11.82 24.05 -5.44
N SER A 79 -11.22 25.17 -5.03
CA SER A 79 -11.81 26.49 -5.23
C SER A 79 -11.95 26.78 -6.73
N ALA A 80 -13.01 27.52 -7.09
CA ALA A 80 -13.21 27.95 -8.47
C ALA A 80 -11.99 28.74 -8.99
N GLU A 81 -11.33 29.52 -8.12
CA GLU A 81 -10.13 30.32 -8.43
C GLU A 81 -8.91 29.46 -8.80
N ALA A 82 -8.71 28.32 -8.15
CA ALA A 82 -7.62 27.39 -8.51
C ALA A 82 -7.90 26.66 -9.83
N ARG A 83 -9.18 26.39 -10.11
CA ARG A 83 -9.63 25.87 -11.40
C ARG A 83 -9.56 26.96 -12.48
N GLU A 84 -9.71 28.24 -12.15
CA GLU A 84 -9.52 29.35 -13.09
C GLU A 84 -8.04 29.58 -13.43
N GLN A 85 -7.13 29.50 -12.46
CA GLN A 85 -5.69 29.61 -12.71
C GLN A 85 -5.12 28.42 -13.49
N HIS A 86 -5.64 27.23 -13.22
CA HIS A 86 -5.26 26.00 -13.91
C HIS A 86 -6.53 25.35 -14.46
N ASN A 87 -6.96 25.82 -15.64
CA ASN A 87 -8.21 25.42 -16.32
C ASN A 87 -8.32 23.91 -16.64
N ILE A 88 -7.35 23.09 -16.24
CA ILE A 88 -7.22 21.66 -16.52
C ILE A 88 -6.57 20.97 -15.31
N THR A 89 -7.20 19.91 -14.79
CA THR A 89 -6.53 18.92 -13.92
C THR A 89 -5.82 17.89 -14.79
N LEU A 90 -4.62 17.46 -14.40
CA LEU A 90 -3.88 16.41 -15.11
C LEU A 90 -4.56 15.04 -14.95
N THR A 91 -5.40 14.88 -13.92
CA THR A 91 -5.93 13.59 -13.48
C THR A 91 -7.46 13.62 -13.34
N PRO A 92 -8.22 14.09 -14.36
CA PRO A 92 -9.66 14.38 -14.22
C PRO A 92 -10.50 13.16 -13.86
N ASN A 93 -10.12 11.98 -14.34
CA ASN A 93 -10.84 10.75 -14.02
C ASN A 93 -10.50 10.29 -12.61
N PHE A 94 -9.21 10.28 -12.22
CA PHE A 94 -8.80 9.95 -10.85
C PHE A 94 -9.48 10.86 -9.83
N ASP A 95 -9.54 12.17 -10.08
CA ASP A 95 -10.18 13.14 -9.18
C ASP A 95 -11.66 12.80 -8.97
N LYS A 96 -12.39 12.38 -10.02
CA LYS A 96 -13.78 11.92 -9.92
C LYS A 96 -13.92 10.65 -9.08
N TRP A 97 -13.00 9.70 -9.22
CA TRP A 97 -13.00 8.47 -8.41
C TRP A 97 -12.69 8.76 -6.94
N ALA A 98 -11.69 9.59 -6.68
CA ALA A 98 -11.29 10.00 -5.34
C ALA A 98 -12.39 10.78 -4.60
N GLN A 99 -13.22 11.55 -5.32
CA GLN A 99 -14.41 12.21 -4.76
C GLN A 99 -15.52 11.24 -4.35
N ARG A 100 -15.63 10.09 -5.03
CA ARG A 100 -16.71 9.11 -4.81
C ARG A 100 -16.35 8.03 -3.79
N GLY A 101 -15.07 7.83 -3.51
CA GLY A 101 -14.56 6.81 -2.59
C GLY A 101 -13.88 7.40 -1.36
N ILE A 102 -13.07 6.57 -0.70
CA ILE A 102 -12.20 7.01 0.41
C ILE A 102 -10.90 7.54 -0.18
N ALA A 103 -10.60 8.81 0.05
CA ALA A 103 -9.34 9.42 -0.37
C ALA A 103 -8.39 9.61 0.81
N LEU A 104 -7.26 8.90 0.79
CA LEU A 104 -6.17 9.08 1.75
C LEU A 104 -5.29 10.24 1.30
N ARG A 105 -5.55 11.45 1.82
CA ARG A 105 -4.81 12.67 1.43
C ARG A 105 -3.41 12.76 2.03
N ASN A 106 -3.17 12.05 3.13
CA ASN A 106 -1.91 12.00 3.85
C ASN A 106 -1.24 10.61 3.73
N LEU A 107 -1.22 10.06 2.51
CA LEU A 107 -0.54 8.79 2.21
C LEU A 107 0.84 9.05 1.61
N TRP A 108 1.85 8.36 2.13
CA TRP A 108 3.24 8.48 1.73
C TRP A 108 3.75 7.12 1.27
N SER A 109 4.57 7.11 0.21
CA SER A 109 5.16 5.91 -0.34
C SER A 109 6.68 5.94 -0.23
N SER A 110 7.28 4.75 -0.33
CA SER A 110 8.71 4.60 -0.53
C SER A 110 9.09 4.89 -1.98
N TRP A 111 10.35 5.30 -2.17
CA TRP A 111 10.98 5.37 -3.49
C TRP A 111 12.00 4.23 -3.58
N GLN A 112 12.11 3.40 -4.62
CA GLN A 112 11.39 3.35 -5.91
C GLN A 112 10.29 2.26 -5.95
N THR A 113 9.66 2.02 -7.11
CA THR A 113 8.53 1.12 -7.36
C THR A 113 8.64 -0.24 -6.67
N SER A 114 9.79 -0.89 -6.78
CA SER A 114 10.07 -2.17 -6.10
C SER A 114 9.89 -2.12 -4.57
N ARG A 115 10.30 -1.03 -3.90
CA ARG A 115 10.08 -0.86 -2.44
C ARG A 115 8.60 -0.66 -2.10
N SER A 116 7.88 0.04 -2.97
CA SER A 116 6.44 0.24 -2.82
C SER A 116 5.68 -1.07 -3.05
N LEU A 117 6.13 -1.91 -3.98
CA LEU A 117 5.59 -3.25 -4.19
C LEU A 117 5.72 -4.11 -2.91
N GLU A 118 6.89 -4.14 -2.29
CA GLU A 118 7.11 -4.87 -1.02
C GLU A 118 6.20 -4.35 0.10
N SER A 119 6.07 -3.03 0.22
CA SER A 119 5.25 -2.40 1.25
C SER A 119 3.76 -2.67 1.06
N ILE A 120 3.26 -2.54 -0.17
CA ILE A 120 1.83 -2.72 -0.50
C ILE A 120 1.45 -4.19 -0.40
N LEU A 121 2.27 -5.10 -0.92
CA LEU A 121 1.92 -6.52 -1.03
C LEU A 121 2.23 -7.31 0.24
N PHE A 122 3.27 -6.94 1.00
CA PHE A 122 3.77 -7.73 2.13
C PHE A 122 3.90 -6.94 3.44
N GLY A 123 3.48 -5.67 3.45
CA GLY A 123 3.59 -4.81 4.64
C GLY A 123 5.03 -4.60 5.12
N GLN A 124 6.02 -4.83 4.24
CA GLN A 124 7.42 -4.74 4.60
C GLN A 124 7.85 -3.28 4.69
N VAL A 125 8.61 -2.95 5.74
CA VAL A 125 9.30 -1.66 5.80
C VAL A 125 10.37 -1.65 4.70
N PRO A 126 10.43 -0.61 3.86
CA PRO A 126 11.39 -0.51 2.77
C PRO A 126 12.82 -0.77 3.22
N PHE A 127 13.54 -1.64 2.48
CA PHE A 127 14.94 -1.93 2.76
C PHE A 127 15.82 -0.67 2.55
N ASP A 128 16.51 -0.25 3.62
CA ASP A 128 17.37 0.94 3.61
C ASP A 128 18.72 0.66 2.92
N ASN A 129 18.70 0.69 1.59
CA ASN A 129 19.90 0.54 0.77
C ASN A 129 19.76 1.35 -0.51
N GLY A 130 20.74 2.18 -0.89
CA GLY A 130 20.62 3.05 -2.07
C GLY A 130 20.42 2.36 -3.43
N GLN A 131 20.81 1.08 -3.57
CA GLN A 131 20.75 0.34 -4.84
C GLN A 131 19.86 -0.89 -4.80
N LYS A 132 19.83 -1.58 -3.66
CA LYS A 132 19.06 -2.80 -3.48
C LYS A 132 17.70 -2.51 -2.87
N THR A 133 16.78 -3.41 -3.15
CA THR A 133 15.43 -3.47 -2.62
C THR A 133 15.24 -4.80 -1.90
N GLY A 134 14.12 -4.97 -1.20
CA GLY A 134 13.70 -6.25 -0.64
C GLY A 134 13.18 -7.24 -1.69
N VAL A 135 13.16 -6.89 -2.98
CA VAL A 135 12.96 -7.86 -4.09
C VAL A 135 14.25 -8.24 -4.81
N THR A 136 15.35 -7.51 -4.60
CA THR A 136 16.60 -7.75 -5.35
C THR A 136 17.06 -9.21 -5.21
N GLY A 137 17.24 -9.89 -6.35
CA GLY A 137 17.62 -11.30 -6.39
C GLY A 137 16.51 -12.28 -6.01
N GLY A 138 15.25 -11.83 -5.99
CA GLY A 138 14.08 -12.64 -5.70
C GLY A 138 13.82 -12.92 -4.21
N ARG A 139 14.82 -12.73 -3.32
CA ARG A 139 14.75 -12.98 -1.86
C ARG A 139 14.08 -14.30 -1.46
N THR A 140 14.41 -15.36 -2.19
CA THR A 140 13.85 -16.70 -1.97
C THR A 140 14.32 -17.37 -0.67
N ASP A 141 15.23 -16.75 0.06
CA ASP A 141 15.68 -17.16 1.40
C ASP A 141 14.84 -16.55 2.53
N VAL A 142 13.91 -15.63 2.22
CA VAL A 142 13.04 -14.95 3.18
C VAL A 142 11.64 -15.57 3.16
N LYS A 143 11.02 -15.70 4.32
CA LYS A 143 9.61 -16.10 4.44
C LYS A 143 8.74 -14.87 4.64
N LEU A 144 7.99 -14.51 3.60
CA LEU A 144 7.03 -13.41 3.64
C LEU A 144 5.60 -13.96 3.59
N HIS A 145 4.72 -13.32 4.35
CA HIS A 145 3.27 -13.50 4.25
C HIS A 145 2.66 -12.13 3.97
N GLY A 146 1.83 -12.05 2.95
CA GLY A 146 1.22 -10.81 2.49
C GLY A 146 -0.15 -11.04 1.88
N LEU A 147 -0.52 -10.16 0.95
CA LEU A 147 -1.78 -10.23 0.22
C LEU A 147 -2.01 -11.58 -0.45
N PRO A 148 -1.03 -12.26 -1.07
CA PRO A 148 -1.30 -13.54 -1.73
C PRO A 148 -1.77 -14.60 -0.74
N GLN A 149 -1.09 -14.75 0.40
CA GLN A 149 -1.49 -15.70 1.44
C GLN A 149 -2.82 -15.31 2.07
N LEU A 150 -3.05 -14.02 2.29
CA LEU A 150 -4.33 -13.51 2.83
C LEU A 150 -5.51 -13.85 1.91
N PHE A 151 -5.35 -13.66 0.61
CA PHE A 151 -6.41 -13.89 -0.37
C PHE A 151 -6.59 -15.39 -0.67
N ASN A 152 -5.51 -16.16 -0.79
CA ASN A 152 -5.59 -17.62 -0.96
C ASN A 152 -6.28 -18.28 0.24
N ALA A 153 -6.00 -17.82 1.47
CA ALA A 153 -6.70 -18.31 2.68
C ALA A 153 -8.21 -18.01 2.68
N LYS A 154 -8.66 -17.07 1.85
CA LYS A 154 -10.07 -16.71 1.65
C LYS A 154 -10.69 -17.34 0.39
N GLY A 155 -9.94 -18.20 -0.31
CA GLY A 155 -10.41 -18.90 -1.51
C GLY A 155 -10.32 -18.10 -2.81
N TYR A 156 -9.57 -17.00 -2.81
CA TYR A 156 -9.27 -16.25 -4.04
C TYR A 156 -8.10 -16.88 -4.79
N GLU A 157 -8.13 -16.70 -6.11
CA GLU A 157 -6.97 -16.84 -6.98
C GLU A 157 -6.26 -15.49 -7.10
N THR A 158 -4.93 -15.49 -7.12
CA THR A 158 -4.11 -14.28 -7.09
C THR A 158 -3.30 -14.11 -8.37
N LEU A 159 -3.39 -12.92 -8.95
CA LEU A 159 -2.70 -12.57 -10.19
C LEU A 159 -1.95 -11.24 -10.05
N PHE A 160 -0.71 -11.23 -10.53
CA PHE A 160 0.07 -10.02 -10.74
C PHE A 160 0.37 -9.84 -12.22
N THR A 161 0.25 -8.61 -12.71
CA THR A 161 0.71 -8.23 -14.04
C THR A 161 1.19 -6.79 -14.11
N ALA A 162 2.11 -6.52 -15.02
CA ALA A 162 2.59 -5.17 -15.34
C ALA A 162 2.91 -5.05 -16.84
N GLY A 163 2.89 -3.83 -17.36
CA GLY A 163 3.28 -3.52 -18.74
C GLY A 163 4.80 -3.47 -18.97
N SER A 164 5.59 -4.14 -18.12
CA SER A 164 7.04 -4.14 -18.16
C SER A 164 7.57 -5.57 -17.97
N LYS A 165 8.79 -5.83 -18.44
CA LYS A 165 9.46 -7.11 -18.20
C LYS A 165 9.71 -7.30 -16.71
N LEU A 166 9.20 -8.40 -16.15
CA LEU A 166 9.20 -8.62 -14.70
C LEU A 166 10.57 -9.07 -14.18
N ALA A 167 11.37 -9.70 -15.04
CA ALA A 167 12.72 -10.13 -14.70
C ALA A 167 13.70 -8.98 -14.42
N TYR A 168 13.41 -7.73 -14.81
CA TYR A 168 14.33 -6.59 -14.62
C TYR A 168 14.63 -6.34 -13.13
N ASP A 169 13.60 -6.38 -12.30
CA ASP A 169 13.68 -6.20 -10.84
C ASP A 169 13.49 -7.54 -10.08
N ALA A 170 13.62 -8.67 -10.79
CA ALA A 170 13.36 -10.02 -10.28
C ALA A 170 11.95 -10.22 -9.71
N TRP A 171 10.95 -9.47 -10.20
CA TRP A 171 9.57 -9.59 -9.75
C TRP A 171 8.95 -10.93 -10.13
N ASP A 172 9.33 -11.49 -11.28
CA ASP A 172 8.93 -12.83 -11.72
C ASP A 172 9.26 -13.88 -10.66
N THR A 173 10.48 -13.88 -10.16
CA THR A 173 10.97 -14.82 -9.16
C THR A 173 10.41 -14.50 -7.78
N PHE A 174 10.46 -13.22 -7.38
CA PHE A 174 9.98 -12.77 -6.07
C PHE A 174 8.50 -13.07 -5.87
N LEU A 175 7.64 -12.66 -6.80
CA LEU A 175 6.19 -12.79 -6.65
C LEU A 175 5.73 -14.24 -6.70
N GLN A 176 6.30 -15.05 -7.60
CA GLN A 176 6.00 -16.49 -7.66
C GLN A 176 6.44 -17.20 -6.37
N PHE A 177 7.65 -16.94 -5.89
CA PHE A 177 8.15 -17.56 -4.66
C PHE A 177 7.34 -17.14 -3.43
N HIS A 178 6.85 -15.90 -3.39
CA HIS A 178 6.05 -15.36 -2.29
C HIS A 178 4.53 -15.49 -2.51
N GLY A 179 4.10 -16.47 -3.31
CA GLY A 179 2.77 -17.06 -3.23
C GLY A 179 1.69 -16.50 -4.15
N PHE A 180 2.03 -15.70 -5.15
CA PHE A 180 1.10 -15.42 -6.24
C PHE A 180 0.88 -16.68 -7.09
N ASP A 181 -0.37 -16.97 -7.44
CA ASP A 181 -0.71 -18.13 -8.29
C ASP A 181 -0.30 -17.87 -9.75
N HIS A 182 -0.48 -16.62 -10.20
CA HIS A 182 -0.17 -16.20 -11.56
C HIS A 182 0.63 -14.89 -11.58
N VAL A 183 1.71 -14.90 -12.37
CA VAL A 183 2.56 -13.73 -12.60
C VAL A 183 2.75 -13.60 -14.10
N TRP A 184 2.08 -12.62 -14.70
CA TRP A 184 2.05 -12.42 -16.15
C TRP A 184 2.79 -11.16 -16.56
N GLU A 185 3.71 -11.31 -17.50
CA GLU A 185 4.35 -10.18 -18.18
C GLU A 185 3.78 -10.03 -19.60
N THR A 186 3.92 -8.84 -20.17
CA THR A 186 3.66 -8.66 -21.60
C THR A 186 4.63 -9.51 -22.40
N GLU A 187 4.11 -10.41 -23.24
CA GLU A 187 4.90 -11.11 -24.25
C GLU A 187 5.58 -10.06 -25.14
N ASN A 188 6.89 -10.21 -25.36
CA ASN A 188 7.62 -9.45 -26.37
C ASN A 188 7.42 -10.07 -27.75
#